data_AF-A0AAN2BYI8-F1
#
_entry.id   AF-A0AAN2BYI8-F1
#
_cell.length_a   1.000
_cell.length_b   1.000
_cell.length_c   1.000
_cell.angle_alpha   90.00
_cell.angle_beta   90.00
_cell.angle_gamma   90.00
#
_symmetry.space_group_name_H-M   'P 1'
#
loop_
_entity.id
_entity.type
_entity.pdbx_description
1 polymer ?
#
loop_
_entity_poly.entity_id
_entity_poly.type
_entity_poly.pdbx_seq_one_letter_code
_entity_poly.pdbx_strand_id
1 'polypeptide(L)'
;MLQSVPVTKDLRESKLLDKKDRSPDLAEFVIQGITKDGTSFRPSNWGERLSDMLSTTGHDGRILYSSYLRPMVIQGIPSVVVRFSLETADPHAFELVRQFVVTNQLTVRAGRRRADAGATGMFPTLSMERRSPKNNGW
;
A
#
# COMPACT_ATOMS: atom_id res chain seq x y z
N MET A 1 -5.29 33.17 22.64
CA MET A 1 -4.12 32.74 21.84
C MET A 1 -4.44 31.36 21.28
N LEU A 2 -5.06 31.29 20.10
CA LEU A 2 -5.36 30.02 19.43
C LEU A 2 -4.44 29.92 18.22
N GLN A 3 -3.46 29.02 18.28
CA GLN A 3 -2.59 28.74 17.14
C GLN A 3 -3.38 27.93 16.12
N SER A 4 -3.70 28.56 14.99
CA SER A 4 -4.17 27.87 13.78
C SER A 4 -3.08 26.93 13.28
N VAL A 5 -3.35 25.63 13.34
CA VAL A 5 -2.56 24.59 12.69
C VAL A 5 -2.89 24.59 11.19
N PRO A 6 -1.91 24.63 10.28
CA PRO A 6 -2.18 24.78 8.86
C PRO A 6 -2.72 23.48 8.24
N VAL A 7 -3.99 23.49 7.82
CA VAL A 7 -4.63 22.47 6.99
C VAL A 7 -4.17 22.57 5.53
N THR A 8 -2.91 22.25 5.25
CA THR A 8 -2.33 22.36 3.88
C THR A 8 -1.69 21.06 3.36
N LYS A 9 -2.20 19.90 3.81
CA LYS A 9 -1.67 18.61 3.35
C LYS A 9 -2.47 17.94 2.21
N ASP A 10 -3.67 18.43 1.92
CA ASP A 10 -4.66 17.74 1.05
C ASP A 10 -4.31 17.74 -0.45
N LEU A 11 -3.64 18.78 -0.96
CA LEU A 11 -3.40 18.97 -2.40
C LEU A 11 -2.30 18.08 -2.99
N ARG A 12 -1.31 17.67 -2.18
CA ARG A 12 -0.17 16.88 -2.68
C ARG A 12 -0.52 15.40 -2.85
N GLU A 13 -1.44 14.90 -2.05
CA GLU A 13 -1.75 13.46 -1.99
C GLU A 13 -2.68 13.04 -3.14
N SER A 14 -3.63 13.90 -3.52
CA SER A 14 -4.46 13.70 -4.71
C SER A 14 -3.66 13.83 -6.01
N LYS A 15 -2.66 14.70 -6.04
CA LYS A 15 -1.70 14.87 -7.14
C LYS A 15 -0.87 13.62 -7.41
N LEU A 16 -0.45 12.89 -6.38
CA LEU A 16 0.35 11.66 -6.55
C LEU A 16 -0.33 10.58 -7.39
N LEU A 17 -1.67 10.53 -7.38
CA LEU A 17 -2.42 9.57 -8.19
C LEU A 17 -2.57 10.04 -9.65
N ASP A 18 -2.34 11.32 -9.93
CA ASP A 18 -2.40 11.86 -11.28
C ASP A 18 -1.11 11.55 -12.05
N LYS A 19 -1.21 10.99 -13.26
CA LYS A 19 -0.03 10.60 -14.07
C LYS A 19 0.94 11.76 -14.29
N LYS A 20 0.45 13.00 -14.36
CA LYS A 20 1.24 14.18 -14.72
C LYS A 20 2.16 14.68 -13.60
N ASP A 21 1.86 14.35 -12.34
CA ASP A 21 2.58 14.86 -11.15
C ASP A 21 3.52 13.79 -10.54
N ARG A 22 3.56 12.57 -11.10
CA ARG A 22 4.40 11.46 -10.60
C ARG A 22 5.85 11.58 -11.05
N SER A 23 6.78 11.33 -10.13
CA SER A 23 8.19 11.12 -10.47
C SER A 23 8.34 9.81 -11.27
N PRO A 24 9.16 9.79 -12.34
CA PRO A 24 9.33 8.61 -13.20
C PRO A 24 9.91 7.40 -12.46
N ASP A 25 10.68 7.61 -11.40
CA ASP A 25 11.26 6.56 -10.56
C ASP A 25 10.29 5.99 -9.52
N LEU A 26 9.10 6.58 -9.37
CA LEU A 26 8.13 6.15 -8.38
C LEU A 26 7.35 4.93 -8.89
N ALA A 27 7.77 3.74 -8.46
CA ALA A 27 7.17 2.47 -8.89
C ALA A 27 5.85 2.13 -8.15
N GLU A 28 5.67 2.63 -6.92
CA GLU A 28 4.55 2.27 -6.05
C GLU A 28 4.13 3.41 -5.11
N PHE A 29 2.92 3.33 -4.59
CA PHE A 29 2.37 4.21 -3.56
C PHE A 29 1.72 3.40 -2.44
N VAL A 30 1.49 4.05 -1.31
CA VAL A 30 0.91 3.43 -0.11
C VAL A 30 -0.35 4.19 0.27
N ILE A 31 -1.44 3.46 0.37
CA ILE A 31 -2.70 3.92 0.94
C ILE A 31 -2.66 3.56 2.43
N GLN A 32 -2.72 4.56 3.29
CA GLN A 32 -2.76 4.35 4.73
C GLN A 32 -4.21 4.26 5.19
N GLY A 33 -4.49 3.34 6.11
CA GLY A 33 -5.77 3.25 6.82
C GLY A 33 -5.95 4.38 7.84
N ILE A 34 -5.67 5.61 7.44
CA ILE A 34 -5.90 6.84 8.19
C ILE A 34 -6.61 7.79 7.24
N THR A 35 -7.74 8.33 7.68
CA THR A 35 -8.45 9.37 6.94
C THR A 35 -7.67 10.69 6.95
N LYS A 36 -7.99 11.61 6.06
CA LYS A 36 -7.41 12.95 6.01
C LYS A 36 -7.58 13.73 7.32
N ASP A 37 -8.64 13.45 8.07
CA ASP A 37 -8.88 13.96 9.43
C ASP A 37 -8.00 13.32 10.53
N GLY A 38 -7.12 12.38 10.17
CA GLY A 38 -6.23 11.71 11.12
C GLY A 38 -6.86 10.55 11.90
N THR A 39 -8.07 10.12 11.52
CA THR A 39 -8.75 9.01 12.20
C THR A 39 -8.37 7.67 11.57
N SER A 40 -8.17 6.63 12.38
CA SER A 40 -7.92 5.29 11.85
C SER A 40 -9.15 4.76 11.09
N PHE A 41 -8.94 4.35 9.85
CA PHE A 41 -9.97 3.74 9.01
C PHE A 41 -10.26 2.31 9.49
N ARG A 42 -11.54 2.01 9.70
CA ARG A 42 -12.05 0.70 10.13
C ARG A 42 -13.04 0.19 9.09
N PRO A 43 -13.13 -1.14 8.88
CA PRO A 43 -12.50 -2.21 9.67
C PRO A 43 -11.00 -2.41 9.34
N SER A 44 -10.24 -3.02 10.26
CA SER A 44 -8.79 -3.23 10.07
C SER A 44 -8.45 -4.14 8.88
N ASN A 45 -9.40 -4.97 8.43
CA ASN A 45 -9.28 -5.83 7.25
C ASN A 45 -9.69 -5.15 5.93
N TRP A 46 -9.80 -3.82 5.90
CA TRP A 46 -10.18 -3.09 4.69
C TRP A 46 -9.22 -3.33 3.52
N GLY A 47 -7.92 -3.52 3.79
CA GLY A 47 -6.93 -3.75 2.75
C GLY A 47 -7.11 -5.10 2.05
N GLU A 48 -7.55 -6.11 2.81
CA GLU A 48 -7.93 -7.43 2.27
C GLU A 48 -9.20 -7.31 1.43
N ARG A 49 -10.20 -6.57 1.91
CA ARG A 49 -11.45 -6.30 1.18
C ARG A 49 -11.23 -5.55 -0.13
N LEU A 50 -10.33 -4.56 -0.14
CA LEU A 50 -9.98 -3.83 -1.36
C LEU A 50 -9.30 -4.78 -2.37
N SER A 51 -8.42 -5.65 -1.89
CA SER A 51 -7.74 -6.64 -2.73
C SER A 51 -8.73 -7.67 -3.31
N ASP A 52 -9.70 -8.10 -2.52
CA ASP A 52 -10.75 -9.04 -2.90
C ASP A 52 -11.76 -8.44 -3.90
N MET A 53 -12.18 -7.18 -3.67
CA MET A 53 -13.05 -6.44 -4.58
C MET A 53 -12.43 -6.33 -5.98
N LEU A 54 -11.13 -6.09 -6.04
CA LEU A 54 -10.39 -6.04 -7.31
C LEU A 54 -10.15 -7.46 -7.85
N SER A 55 -10.06 -8.49 -6.99
CA SER A 55 -9.84 -9.89 -7.37
C SER A 55 -10.92 -10.50 -8.26
N THR A 56 -12.10 -9.90 -8.37
CA THR A 56 -13.24 -10.49 -9.09
C THR A 56 -13.15 -10.33 -10.61
N THR A 57 -12.25 -9.48 -11.13
CA THR A 57 -12.25 -9.13 -12.56
C THR A 57 -11.03 -9.66 -13.32
N GLY A 58 -10.86 -10.99 -13.34
CA GLY A 58 -9.99 -11.66 -14.29
C GLY A 58 -10.80 -12.50 -15.26
N HIS A 59 -10.73 -12.20 -16.57
CA HIS A 59 -11.37 -12.99 -17.65
C HIS A 59 -10.95 -14.48 -17.67
N ASP A 60 -9.88 -14.84 -16.95
CA ASP A 60 -9.28 -16.19 -16.89
C ASP A 60 -9.50 -16.91 -15.54
N GLY A 61 -10.26 -16.33 -14.60
CA GLY A 61 -10.51 -16.94 -13.28
C GLY A 61 -9.30 -17.06 -12.35
N ARG A 62 -8.15 -16.44 -12.72
CA ARG A 62 -6.95 -16.39 -11.89
C ARG A 62 -6.91 -15.12 -11.04
N ILE A 63 -6.63 -15.27 -9.75
CA ILE A 63 -6.40 -14.16 -8.82
C ILE A 63 -5.06 -13.50 -9.17
N LEU A 64 -5.09 -12.40 -9.94
CA LEU A 64 -3.89 -11.77 -10.53
C LEU A 64 -3.27 -10.65 -9.67
N TYR A 65 -3.93 -10.21 -8.60
CA TYR A 65 -3.60 -8.92 -7.97
C TYR A 65 -2.48 -8.94 -6.92
N SER A 66 -2.01 -10.12 -6.47
CA SER A 66 -0.85 -10.24 -5.54
C SER A 66 0.43 -9.54 -6.06
N SER A 67 0.51 -9.35 -7.38
CA SER A 67 1.59 -8.66 -8.08
C SER A 67 1.53 -7.13 -8.00
N TYR A 68 0.36 -6.54 -7.76
CA TYR A 68 0.15 -5.08 -7.82
C TYR A 68 -0.36 -4.48 -6.52
N LEU A 69 -1.17 -5.22 -5.75
CA LEU A 69 -1.76 -4.81 -4.49
C LEU A 69 -1.24 -5.71 -3.38
N ARG A 70 -0.71 -5.11 -2.33
CA ARG A 70 -0.19 -5.83 -1.17
C ARG A 70 -0.70 -5.20 0.13
N PRO A 71 -1.69 -5.82 0.81
CA PRO A 71 -2.06 -5.40 2.15
C PRO A 71 -0.91 -5.68 3.12
N MET A 72 -0.62 -4.73 4.00
CA MET A 72 0.39 -4.87 5.05
C MET A 72 0.11 -3.92 6.21
N VAL A 73 0.69 -4.19 7.37
CA VAL A 73 0.65 -3.26 8.49
C VAL A 73 1.91 -2.41 8.45
N ILE A 74 1.77 -1.10 8.45
CA ILE A 74 2.90 -0.16 8.47
C ILE A 74 2.79 0.68 9.72
N GLN A 75 3.78 0.60 10.62
CA GLN A 75 3.78 1.32 11.90
C GLN A 75 2.48 1.10 12.72
N GLY A 76 1.95 -0.14 12.71
CA GLY A 76 0.70 -0.48 13.41
C GLY A 76 -0.59 -0.08 12.67
N ILE A 77 -0.48 0.56 11.50
CA ILE A 77 -1.62 1.01 10.71
C ILE A 77 -1.86 0.05 9.53
N PRO A 78 -3.07 -0.52 9.38
CA PRO A 78 -3.40 -1.32 8.20
C PRO A 78 -3.30 -0.44 6.95
N SER A 79 -2.50 -0.88 5.99
CA SER A 79 -2.14 -0.12 4.79
C SER A 79 -2.13 -1.04 3.57
N VAL A 80 -2.25 -0.46 2.38
CA VAL A 80 -2.16 -1.20 1.11
C VAL A 80 -1.11 -0.54 0.23
N VAL A 81 -0.18 -1.34 -0.26
CA VAL A 81 0.82 -0.90 -1.23
C VAL A 81 0.34 -1.24 -2.63
N VAL A 82 0.38 -0.25 -3.52
CA VAL A 82 -0.13 -0.35 -4.88
C VAL A 82 0.96 0.05 -5.86
N ARG A 83 1.24 -0.81 -6.84
CA ARG A 83 2.18 -0.48 -7.92
C ARG A 83 1.50 0.34 -9.01
N PHE A 84 2.19 1.36 -9.52
CA PHE A 84 1.67 2.19 -10.61
C PHE A 84 1.53 1.41 -11.94
N SER A 85 2.27 0.31 -12.10
CA SER A 85 2.09 -0.62 -13.23
C SER A 85 0.67 -1.19 -13.32
N LEU A 86 -0.12 -1.15 -12.24
CA LEU A 86 -1.55 -1.51 -12.27
C LEU A 86 -2.31 -0.66 -13.29
N GLU A 87 -1.99 0.62 -13.42
CA GLU A 87 -2.71 1.51 -14.35
C GLU A 87 -2.46 1.15 -15.82
N THR A 88 -1.30 0.56 -16.13
CA THR A 88 -0.99 0.06 -17.48
C THR A 88 -1.60 -1.30 -17.72
N ALA A 89 -1.64 -2.16 -16.70
CA ALA A 89 -2.19 -3.51 -16.79
C ALA A 89 -3.73 -3.51 -16.84
N ASP A 90 -4.35 -2.71 -15.98
CA ASP A 90 -5.81 -2.56 -15.85
C ASP A 90 -6.15 -1.14 -15.35
N PRO A 91 -6.44 -0.19 -16.27
CA PRO A 91 -6.79 1.17 -15.90
C PRO A 91 -8.12 1.26 -15.16
N HIS A 92 -9.04 0.31 -15.34
CA HIS A 92 -10.32 0.29 -14.65
C HIS A 92 -10.12 -0.05 -13.16
N ALA A 93 -9.31 -1.07 -12.88
CA ALA A 93 -8.93 -1.43 -11.50
C ALA A 93 -8.20 -0.28 -10.80
N PHE A 94 -7.31 0.44 -11.50
CA PHE A 94 -6.63 1.61 -10.94
C PHE A 94 -7.61 2.74 -10.58
N GLU A 95 -8.61 3.00 -11.43
CA GLU A 95 -9.62 4.02 -11.13
C GLU A 95 -10.51 3.63 -9.94
N LEU A 96 -10.86 2.35 -9.79
CA LEU A 96 -11.56 1.86 -8.60
C LEU A 96 -10.76 2.12 -7.32
N VAL A 97 -9.44 1.89 -7.35
CA VAL A 97 -8.54 2.23 -6.24
C VAL A 97 -8.55 3.74 -5.97
N ARG A 98 -8.46 4.57 -7.02
CA ARG A 98 -8.51 6.03 -6.88
C ARG A 98 -9.82 6.49 -6.25
N GLN A 99 -10.94 6.00 -6.76
CA GLN A 99 -12.27 6.32 -6.25
C GLN A 99 -12.43 5.85 -4.80
N PHE A 100 -11.93 4.67 -4.45
CA PHE A 100 -11.95 4.15 -3.09
C PHE A 100 -11.20 5.08 -2.12
N VAL A 101 -10.01 5.53 -2.48
CA VAL A 101 -9.22 6.48 -1.69
C VAL A 101 -9.97 7.79 -1.49
N VAL A 102 -10.52 8.37 -2.56
CA VAL A 102 -11.22 9.66 -2.50
C VAL A 102 -12.50 9.54 -1.66
N THR A 103 -13.29 8.51 -1.88
CA THR A 103 -14.58 8.30 -1.18
C THR A 103 -14.38 8.09 0.32
N ASN A 104 -13.34 7.34 0.69
CA ASN A 104 -13.02 7.06 2.10
C ASN A 104 -12.05 8.09 2.70
N GLN A 105 -11.70 9.14 1.95
CA GLN A 105 -10.78 10.19 2.36
C GLN A 105 -9.46 9.65 2.92
N LEU A 106 -8.92 8.60 2.33
CA LEU A 106 -7.72 7.94 2.82
C LEU A 106 -6.46 8.74 2.47
N THR A 107 -5.51 8.69 3.39
CA THR A 107 -4.19 9.32 3.21
C THR A 107 -3.34 8.47 2.28
N VAL A 108 -2.66 9.10 1.32
CA VAL A 108 -1.82 8.41 0.33
C VAL A 108 -0.41 9.00 0.36
N ARG A 109 0.60 8.15 0.22
CA ARG A 109 1.98 8.59 0.13
C ARG A 109 2.77 7.84 -0.93
N ALA A 110 3.82 8.50 -1.42
CA ALA A 110 4.76 7.92 -2.36
C ALA A 110 5.61 6.82 -1.71
N GLY A 111 5.55 5.62 -2.28
CA GLY A 111 6.44 4.49 -1.99
C GLY A 111 6.43 3.94 -0.56
N ARG A 112 7.05 2.77 -0.42
CA ARG A 112 7.52 2.29 0.88
C ARG A 112 8.83 2.99 1.24
N ARG A 113 8.96 3.41 2.49
CA ARG A 113 10.19 3.93 3.08
C ARG A 113 10.99 2.79 3.70
N ARG A 114 12.30 2.99 3.88
CA ARG A 114 13.18 2.03 4.58
C ARG A 114 12.64 1.63 5.97
N ALA A 115 11.99 2.55 6.67
CA ALA A 115 11.35 2.30 7.96
C ALA A 115 10.15 1.34 7.89
N ASP A 116 9.49 1.24 6.73
CA ASP A 116 8.35 0.34 6.51
C ASP A 116 8.79 -1.12 6.36
N ALA A 117 10.07 -1.36 6.02
CA ALA A 117 10.63 -2.71 5.90
C ALA A 117 10.68 -3.46 7.24
N GLY A 118 10.71 -2.74 8.37
CA GLY A 118 10.63 -3.34 9.71
C GLY A 118 9.24 -3.86 10.08
N ALA A 119 8.21 -3.56 9.28
CA ALA A 119 6.83 -3.95 9.55
C ALA A 119 6.37 -5.22 8.78
N THR A 120 7.28 -5.87 8.03
CA THR A 120 7.08 -7.27 7.60
C THR A 120 7.43 -8.21 8.75
N GLY A 121 6.70 -8.10 9.86
CA GLY A 121 6.63 -9.16 10.85
C GLY A 121 5.59 -10.17 10.41
N MET A 122 6.00 -11.44 10.30
CA MET A 122 5.21 -12.63 9.89
C MET A 122 5.16 -12.94 8.39
N PHE A 123 6.31 -13.01 7.75
CA PHE A 123 6.78 -14.36 7.47
C PHE A 123 7.87 -14.62 8.50
N PRO A 124 7.95 -15.80 9.15
CA PRO A 124 9.21 -16.15 9.77
C PRO A 124 10.24 -15.99 8.64
N THR A 125 11.14 -15.03 8.78
CA THR A 125 12.46 -15.19 8.20
C THR A 125 12.85 -16.56 8.69
N LEU A 126 12.77 -17.55 7.80
CA LEU A 126 13.37 -18.84 8.02
C LEU A 126 14.71 -18.46 8.60
N SER A 127 14.92 -18.75 9.89
CA SER A 127 16.12 -18.37 10.60
C SER A 127 17.22 -18.76 9.66
N MET A 128 17.85 -17.76 9.03
CA MET A 128 19.04 -18.01 8.26
C MET A 128 20.09 -18.17 9.33
N GLU A 129 19.97 -19.29 10.05
CA GLU A 129 21.08 -20.00 10.62
C GLU A 129 22.05 -20.03 9.46
N ARG A 130 23.03 -19.12 9.52
CA ARG A 130 24.26 -19.29 8.80
C ARG A 130 24.72 -20.67 9.22
N ARG A 131 24.46 -21.70 8.40
CA ARG A 131 25.10 -22.99 8.55
C ARG A 131 26.58 -22.68 8.53
N SER A 132 27.16 -22.62 9.73
CA SER A 132 28.59 -22.48 9.91
C SER A 132 29.19 -23.76 9.32
N PRO A 133 30.18 -23.67 8.43
CA PRO A 133 30.70 -24.83 7.72
C PRO A 133 31.57 -25.75 8.60
N LYS A 134 31.31 -25.84 9.91
CA LYS A 134 32.19 -26.50 10.88
C LYS A 134 31.60 -27.74 11.57
N ASN A 135 30.49 -28.31 11.07
CA ASN A 135 29.93 -29.51 11.69
C ASN A 135 29.25 -30.49 10.71
N ASN A 136 29.86 -30.75 9.54
CA ASN A 136 29.56 -31.97 8.80
C ASN A 136 30.72 -32.95 9.01
N GLY A 137 30.60 -33.77 10.06
CA GLY A 137 31.34 -35.02 10.17
C GLY A 137 30.71 -36.07 9.27
N TRP A 138 31.13 -36.09 8.00
CA TRP A 138 31.01 -37.22 7.08
C TRP A 138 32.34 -37.38 6.36
#